data_AF-A0A7S4SVL1-F1
#
_entry.id   AF-A0A7S4SVL1-F1
#
_cell.length_a   1.000
_cell.length_b   1.000
_cell.length_c   1.000
_cell.angle_alpha   90.00
_cell.angle_beta   90.00
_cell.angle_gamma   90.00
#
_symmetry.space_group_name_H-M   'P 1'
#
loop_
_entity.id
_entity.type
_entity.pdbx_description
1 polymer ?
#
loop_
_entity_poly.entity_id
_entity_poly.type
_entity_poly.pdbx_seq_one_letter_code
_entity_poly.pdbx_strand_id
1 'polypeptide(L)'
;TRLEVAGKGRKTVKAQQVWFRILEAQMETGTPYMLYKDHANRKSNQHNLGTIHSSNLCTEIIEYTSPDEVAVCNLASISLAAFARSPDEEYDFPGLYRVTKVATRNLNKVIDLNYYPVEEARRSNMRHRPIGLGVQGLADAFLTMRLPFESEAAKRLNEDIFETIYFAACETSCELAAQDGPYPTYAGSPASKGQLQFDMWGLTPKSGRWDWAGLKEKIAAKGMRNSLLVAPMPTASTAQILGNNESFEPYTQNLYVRRVLSGEFVQVNRHLLRDLIQRGLWTDDLRMQLIAHNGSVQALDLPVDLKELYKTVWEIKQRIVLDMAADRGAYIDQSQSLNIHMVDATTAKLSSMHFHGWQLGLKTGLYYLRTKAATDAIKFTVDVDRVRQANSSSQAAPQPVSPTGSQSPPGASAAEQRAIEQLRAQEPKFTCVNCSA
;
A
#
# COMPACT_ATOMS: atom_id res chain seq x y z
N THR A 1 27.90 -7.69 25.23
CA THR A 1 27.96 -8.99 24.52
C THR A 1 29.37 -9.59 24.59
N ARG A 2 29.53 -10.92 24.35
CA ARG A 2 30.83 -11.64 24.50
C ARG A 2 32.00 -10.95 23.78
N LEU A 3 31.80 -10.43 22.57
CA LEU A 3 32.85 -9.76 21.79
C LEU A 3 33.25 -8.39 22.35
N GLU A 4 32.28 -7.64 22.91
CA GLU A 4 32.55 -6.37 23.59
C GLU A 4 33.36 -6.62 24.87
N VAL A 5 32.97 -7.61 25.68
CA VAL A 5 33.71 -8.02 26.88
C VAL A 5 35.11 -8.51 26.53
N ALA A 6 35.26 -9.22 25.41
CA ALA A 6 36.56 -9.68 24.92
C ALA A 6 37.39 -8.59 24.20
N GLY A 7 36.94 -7.33 24.18
CA GLY A 7 37.69 -6.20 23.60
C GLY A 7 37.91 -6.31 22.08
N LYS A 8 37.05 -7.03 21.35
CA LYS A 8 37.20 -7.24 19.89
C LYS A 8 36.62 -6.09 19.04
N GLY A 9 36.07 -5.04 19.66
CA GLY A 9 35.58 -3.86 18.95
C GLY A 9 36.73 -2.99 18.42
N ARG A 10 36.63 -2.51 17.17
CA ARG A 10 37.61 -1.60 16.59
C ARG A 10 37.45 -0.15 17.06
N LYS A 11 36.20 0.26 17.31
CA LYS A 11 35.84 1.62 17.74
C LYS A 11 34.53 1.58 18.53
N THR A 12 34.50 2.26 19.67
CA THR A 12 33.29 2.46 20.47
C THR A 12 32.77 3.88 20.24
N VAL A 13 31.48 4.01 19.95
CA VAL A 13 30.80 5.29 19.74
C VAL A 13 29.48 5.31 20.52
N LYS A 14 28.93 6.49 20.78
CA LYS A 14 27.58 6.58 21.36
C LYS A 14 26.57 6.12 20.32
N ALA A 15 25.67 5.20 20.66
CA ALA A 15 24.64 4.72 19.74
C ALA A 15 23.82 5.85 19.11
N GLN A 16 23.50 6.90 19.89
CA GLN A 16 22.80 8.09 19.41
C GLN A 16 23.55 8.83 18.29
N GLN A 17 24.89 8.80 18.26
CA GLN A 17 25.65 9.45 17.18
C GLN A 17 25.39 8.74 15.85
N VAL A 18 25.40 7.40 15.84
CA VAL A 18 25.06 6.63 14.63
C VAL A 18 23.60 6.85 14.25
N TRP A 19 22.71 6.86 15.25
CA TRP A 19 21.29 7.12 15.04
C TRP A 19 21.03 8.46 14.35
N PHE A 20 21.60 9.56 14.85
CA PHE A 20 21.41 10.87 14.24
C PHE A 20 21.96 10.93 12.81
N ARG A 21 23.07 10.25 12.51
CA ARG A 21 23.56 10.14 11.12
C ARG A 21 22.61 9.39 10.19
N ILE A 22 21.95 8.35 10.68
CA ILE A 22 20.92 7.62 9.91
C ILE A 22 19.74 8.56 9.61
N LEU A 23 19.26 9.30 10.63
CA LEU A 23 18.15 10.22 10.47
C LEU A 23 18.48 11.40 9.54
N GLU A 24 19.68 11.97 9.66
CA GLU A 24 20.20 13.01 8.75
C GLU A 24 20.18 12.52 7.30
N ALA A 25 20.79 11.36 7.03
CA ALA A 25 20.82 10.77 5.69
C ALA A 25 19.40 10.53 5.12
N GLN A 26 18.47 10.06 5.95
CA GLN A 26 17.08 9.84 5.54
C GLN A 26 16.36 11.14 5.18
N MET A 27 16.57 12.21 5.94
CA MET A 27 15.96 13.51 5.62
C MET A 27 16.56 14.11 4.35
N GLU A 28 17.85 13.90 4.09
CA GLU A 28 18.55 14.41 2.91
C GLU A 28 18.25 13.61 1.63
N THR A 29 18.16 12.27 1.74
CA THR A 29 18.13 11.38 0.57
C THR A 29 16.90 10.49 0.48
N GLY A 30 16.07 10.46 1.53
CA GLY A 30 14.97 9.50 1.68
C GLY A 30 15.42 8.10 2.14
N THR A 31 16.73 7.87 2.33
CA THR A 31 17.37 6.58 2.62
C THR A 31 18.49 6.72 3.67
N PRO A 32 18.98 5.66 4.35
CA PRO A 32 18.75 4.24 4.10
C PRO A 32 17.34 3.78 4.48
N TYR A 33 16.93 2.66 3.88
CA TYR A 33 15.75 1.90 4.32
C TYR A 33 15.94 1.42 5.76
N MET A 34 14.85 1.14 6.48
CA MET A 34 14.88 0.60 7.83
C MET A 34 14.18 -0.73 7.91
N LEU A 35 14.98 -1.77 8.19
CA LEU A 35 14.51 -3.14 8.41
C LEU A 35 14.99 -3.63 9.76
N TYR A 36 14.10 -4.31 10.48
CA TYR A 36 14.38 -4.81 11.82
C TYR A 36 14.68 -6.31 11.78
N LYS A 37 15.97 -6.62 11.65
CA LYS A 37 16.50 -7.99 11.48
C LYS A 37 15.86 -9.02 12.40
N ASP A 38 15.73 -8.71 13.68
CA ASP A 38 15.20 -9.68 14.65
C ASP A 38 13.70 -9.93 14.48
N HIS A 39 12.91 -8.90 14.14
CA HIS A 39 11.49 -9.08 13.83
C HIS A 39 11.30 -9.86 12.52
N ALA A 40 12.16 -9.61 11.53
CA ALA A 40 12.18 -10.36 10.27
C ALA A 40 12.49 -11.85 10.50
N ASN A 41 13.57 -12.16 11.25
CA ASN A 41 14.01 -13.53 11.50
C ASN A 41 13.08 -14.31 12.44
N ARG A 42 12.60 -13.69 13.53
CA ARG A 42 11.70 -14.38 14.48
C ARG A 42 10.36 -14.75 13.88
N LYS A 43 9.91 -14.03 12.85
CA LYS A 43 8.57 -14.14 12.26
C LYS A 43 8.63 -14.56 10.78
N SER A 44 9.63 -15.34 10.41
CA SER A 44 9.74 -15.93 9.08
C SER A 44 9.49 -17.42 9.15
N ASN A 45 8.66 -17.93 8.23
CA ASN A 45 8.47 -19.36 8.08
C ASN A 45 9.74 -20.08 7.53
N GLN A 46 10.72 -19.32 7.05
CA GLN A 46 12.03 -19.83 6.61
C GLN A 46 13.10 -19.80 7.73
N HIS A 47 12.74 -19.49 8.98
CA HIS A 47 13.74 -19.39 10.05
C HIS A 47 14.53 -20.69 10.32
N ASN A 48 14.04 -21.83 9.82
CA ASN A 48 14.64 -23.16 9.94
C ASN A 48 15.84 -23.34 8.99
N LEU A 49 15.99 -22.46 8.00
CA LEU A 49 17.08 -22.48 7.04
C LEU A 49 18.34 -21.80 7.57
N GLY A 50 18.18 -20.87 8.50
CA GLY A 50 19.27 -20.09 9.08
C GLY A 50 18.88 -18.63 9.29
N THR A 51 19.88 -17.79 9.55
CA THR A 51 19.66 -16.34 9.68
C THR A 51 19.43 -15.72 8.30
N ILE A 52 18.32 -15.02 8.15
CA ILE A 52 18.04 -14.15 7.00
C ILE A 52 18.88 -12.88 7.15
N HIS A 53 19.73 -12.63 6.16
CA HIS A 53 20.76 -11.59 6.20
C HIS A 53 20.33 -10.24 5.64
N SER A 54 19.33 -10.21 4.75
CA SER A 54 18.87 -8.99 4.08
C SER A 54 17.42 -9.14 3.61
N SER A 55 16.90 -8.06 3.02
CA SER A 55 15.70 -8.08 2.19
C SER A 55 16.09 -7.86 0.71
N ASN A 56 15.12 -7.59 -0.16
CA ASN A 56 15.31 -7.22 -1.55
C ASN A 56 15.37 -5.69 -1.75
N LEU A 57 15.38 -5.27 -3.02
CA LEU A 57 15.40 -3.87 -3.45
C LEU A 57 14.25 -3.02 -2.88
N CYS A 58 13.06 -3.62 -2.75
CA CYS A 58 11.83 -2.92 -2.39
C CYS A 58 11.38 -3.19 -0.95
N THR A 59 12.17 -3.92 -0.16
CA THR A 59 12.02 -4.15 1.28
C THR A 59 10.81 -5.00 1.72
N GLU A 60 10.07 -5.62 0.80
CA GLU A 60 8.94 -6.51 1.08
C GLU A 60 9.33 -7.98 1.22
N ILE A 61 10.47 -8.39 0.67
CA ILE A 61 10.86 -9.81 0.62
C ILE A 61 11.80 -10.15 1.75
N ILE A 62 11.51 -11.22 2.48
CA ILE A 62 12.31 -11.68 3.64
C ILE A 62 12.58 -13.17 3.46
N GLU A 63 13.54 -13.45 2.57
CA GLU A 63 13.91 -14.80 2.15
C GLU A 63 15.36 -15.12 2.51
N TYR A 64 15.60 -16.39 2.85
CA TYR A 64 16.93 -16.90 3.16
C TYR A 64 17.86 -16.87 1.95
N THR A 65 19.13 -16.53 2.20
CA THR A 65 20.20 -16.56 1.20
C THR A 65 21.45 -17.17 1.81
N SER A 66 22.26 -17.79 0.97
CA SER A 66 23.55 -18.38 1.32
C SER A 66 24.49 -18.27 0.12
N PRO A 67 25.80 -18.61 0.24
CA PRO A 67 26.69 -18.67 -0.93
C PRO A 67 26.18 -19.53 -2.08
N ASP A 68 25.32 -20.50 -1.76
CA ASP A 68 24.75 -21.47 -2.69
C ASP A 68 23.31 -21.16 -3.11
N GLU A 69 22.69 -20.11 -2.54
CA GLU A 69 21.27 -19.82 -2.70
C GLU A 69 21.00 -18.33 -2.84
N VAL A 70 20.53 -17.97 -4.03
CA VAL A 70 20.05 -16.62 -4.34
C VAL A 70 18.53 -16.66 -4.35
N ALA A 71 17.90 -15.98 -3.39
CA ALA A 71 16.44 -15.90 -3.26
C ALA A 71 15.78 -15.27 -4.50
N VAL A 72 14.54 -15.66 -4.82
CA VAL A 72 13.83 -15.24 -6.04
C VAL A 72 12.39 -14.84 -5.70
N CYS A 73 12.02 -13.62 -6.09
CA CYS A 73 10.72 -13.05 -5.82
C CYS A 73 9.73 -13.36 -6.96
N ASN A 74 8.76 -14.24 -6.72
CA ASN A 74 7.69 -14.55 -7.68
C ASN A 74 6.42 -13.74 -7.31
N LEU A 75 6.15 -12.64 -8.02
CA LEU A 75 5.24 -11.58 -7.55
C LEU A 75 3.96 -11.45 -8.39
N ALA A 76 2.84 -11.21 -7.71
CA ALA A 76 1.61 -10.72 -8.32
C ALA A 76 0.87 -9.79 -7.34
N SER A 77 0.07 -8.86 -7.86
CA SER A 77 -0.76 -7.96 -7.03
C SER A 77 -2.24 -8.11 -7.34
N ILE A 78 -3.06 -8.12 -6.29
CA ILE A 78 -4.52 -8.19 -6.39
C ILE A 78 -5.10 -6.77 -6.35
N SER A 79 -5.99 -6.47 -7.30
CA SER A 79 -6.70 -5.19 -7.37
C SER A 79 -7.86 -5.15 -6.36
N LEU A 80 -7.63 -4.54 -5.20
CA LEU A 80 -8.61 -4.49 -4.10
C LEU A 80 -9.88 -3.70 -4.48
N ALA A 81 -9.71 -2.66 -5.30
CA ALA A 81 -10.82 -1.86 -5.82
C ALA A 81 -11.89 -2.70 -6.55
N ALA A 82 -11.53 -3.86 -7.11
CA ALA A 82 -12.47 -4.71 -7.85
C ALA A 82 -13.50 -5.43 -6.95
N PHE A 83 -13.26 -5.46 -5.64
CA PHE A 83 -14.14 -6.12 -4.66
C PHE A 83 -14.94 -5.13 -3.82
N ALA A 84 -14.74 -3.82 -4.03
CA ALA A 84 -15.56 -2.76 -3.46
C ALA A 84 -16.56 -2.29 -4.53
N ARG A 85 -17.86 -2.39 -4.24
CA ARG A 85 -18.92 -2.02 -5.21
C ARG A 85 -19.62 -0.70 -4.85
N SER A 86 -20.09 -0.59 -3.63
CA SER A 86 -20.82 0.58 -3.11
C SER A 86 -20.69 0.64 -1.58
N PRO A 87 -20.95 1.79 -0.94
CA PRO A 87 -20.97 1.88 0.52
C PRO A 87 -22.08 1.08 1.19
N ASP A 88 -23.13 0.72 0.45
CA ASP A 88 -24.31 0.01 0.97
C ASP A 88 -24.15 -1.52 0.90
N GLU A 89 -23.07 -1.99 0.28
CA GLU A 89 -22.75 -3.41 0.15
C GLU A 89 -21.54 -3.80 1.01
N GLU A 90 -21.50 -5.05 1.47
CA GLU A 90 -20.28 -5.60 2.08
C GLU A 90 -19.20 -5.76 1.01
N TYR A 91 -17.95 -5.53 1.41
CA TYR A 91 -16.79 -5.82 0.59
C TYR A 91 -16.77 -7.32 0.19
N ASP A 92 -16.51 -7.63 -1.08
CA ASP A 92 -16.62 -8.99 -1.63
C ASP A 92 -15.42 -9.89 -1.23
N PHE A 93 -15.39 -10.30 0.05
CA PHE A 93 -14.42 -11.26 0.58
C PHE A 93 -14.46 -12.63 -0.11
N PRO A 94 -15.63 -13.21 -0.46
CA PRO A 94 -15.67 -14.45 -1.24
C PRO A 94 -14.99 -14.32 -2.61
N GLY A 95 -15.19 -13.19 -3.30
CA GLY A 95 -14.50 -12.86 -4.55
C GLY A 95 -12.99 -12.73 -4.35
N LEU A 96 -12.55 -11.99 -3.33
CA LEU A 96 -11.14 -11.81 -2.99
C LEU A 96 -10.47 -13.15 -2.68
N TYR A 97 -11.11 -13.98 -1.87
CA TYR A 97 -10.65 -15.34 -1.55
C TYR A 97 -10.46 -16.15 -2.84
N ARG A 98 -11.48 -16.24 -3.71
CA ARG A 98 -11.41 -17.00 -4.97
C ARG A 98 -10.26 -16.53 -5.87
N VAL A 99 -10.11 -15.23 -6.06
CA VAL A 99 -9.05 -14.65 -6.91
C VAL A 99 -7.67 -14.90 -6.31
N THR A 100 -7.55 -14.81 -4.99
CA THR A 100 -6.29 -15.11 -4.29
C THR A 100 -5.86 -16.56 -4.54
N LYS A 101 -6.77 -17.53 -4.45
CA LYS A 101 -6.44 -18.94 -4.76
C LYS A 101 -5.94 -19.12 -6.19
N VAL A 102 -6.51 -18.40 -7.16
CA VAL A 102 -6.02 -18.44 -8.56
C VAL A 102 -4.61 -17.85 -8.64
N ALA A 103 -4.38 -16.68 -8.04
CA ALA A 103 -3.07 -16.03 -8.03
C ALA A 103 -1.99 -16.91 -7.38
N THR A 104 -2.29 -17.57 -6.26
CA THR A 104 -1.37 -18.52 -5.61
C THR A 104 -0.98 -19.67 -6.54
N ARG A 105 -1.94 -20.28 -7.24
CA ARG A 105 -1.64 -21.37 -8.21
C ARG A 105 -0.80 -20.88 -9.38
N ASN A 106 -1.09 -19.68 -9.88
CA ASN A 106 -0.34 -19.09 -10.97
C ASN A 106 1.12 -18.83 -10.57
N LEU A 107 1.35 -18.22 -9.40
CA LEU A 107 2.70 -17.98 -8.90
C LEU A 107 3.46 -19.28 -8.62
N ASN A 108 2.79 -20.32 -8.10
CA ASN A 108 3.44 -21.63 -7.95
C ASN A 108 3.86 -22.24 -9.30
N LYS A 109 3.07 -22.07 -10.37
CA LYS A 109 3.46 -22.50 -11.72
C LYS A 109 4.61 -21.68 -12.30
N VAL A 110 4.66 -20.37 -12.01
CA VAL A 110 5.76 -19.50 -12.45
C VAL A 110 7.11 -20.05 -11.97
N ILE A 111 7.20 -20.58 -10.75
CA ILE A 111 8.43 -21.18 -10.21
C ILE A 111 8.98 -22.26 -11.15
N ASP A 112 8.12 -23.14 -11.67
CA ASP A 112 8.58 -24.26 -12.51
C ASP A 112 8.89 -23.81 -13.95
N LEU A 113 8.16 -22.81 -14.46
CA LEU A 113 8.29 -22.31 -15.83
C LEU A 113 9.36 -21.23 -16.00
N ASN A 114 9.82 -20.62 -14.90
CA ASN A 114 10.73 -19.49 -14.97
C ASN A 114 12.10 -19.88 -15.55
N TYR A 115 12.66 -18.98 -16.34
CA TYR A 115 14.06 -19.05 -16.72
C TYR A 115 14.92 -18.40 -15.64
N TYR A 116 15.82 -19.19 -15.03
CA TYR A 116 16.71 -18.72 -13.98
C TYR A 116 18.06 -18.31 -14.58
N PRO A 117 18.53 -17.07 -14.34
CA PRO A 117 19.78 -16.58 -14.91
C PRO A 117 21.04 -17.18 -14.25
N VAL A 118 20.91 -17.68 -13.02
CA VAL A 118 21.98 -18.35 -12.26
C VAL A 118 21.43 -19.59 -11.56
N GLU A 119 22.26 -20.60 -11.32
CA GLU A 119 21.82 -21.90 -10.81
C GLU A 119 21.42 -21.83 -9.33
N GLU A 120 22.09 -20.99 -8.54
CA GLU A 120 21.77 -20.72 -7.14
C GLU A 120 20.34 -20.18 -6.97
N ALA A 121 19.85 -19.45 -7.98
CA ALA A 121 18.49 -18.93 -8.02
C ALA A 121 17.46 -20.04 -8.30
N ARG A 122 17.75 -20.92 -9.27
CA ARG A 122 16.93 -22.11 -9.52
C ARG A 122 16.89 -22.99 -8.27
N ARG A 123 18.05 -23.24 -7.66
CA ARG A 123 18.20 -24.05 -6.45
C ARG A 123 17.34 -23.52 -5.32
N SER A 124 17.46 -22.23 -4.98
CA SER A 124 16.69 -21.61 -3.90
C SER A 124 15.18 -21.72 -4.16
N ASN A 125 14.73 -21.31 -5.36
CA ASN A 125 13.30 -21.26 -5.67
C ASN A 125 12.68 -22.66 -5.73
N MET A 126 13.40 -23.67 -6.23
CA MET A 126 12.89 -25.06 -6.25
C MET A 126 12.88 -25.72 -4.87
N ARG A 127 13.79 -25.34 -3.95
CA ARG A 127 13.86 -25.89 -2.59
C ARG A 127 12.82 -25.32 -1.65
N HIS A 128 12.50 -24.02 -1.77
CA HIS A 128 11.66 -23.32 -0.80
C HIS A 128 10.32 -22.88 -1.39
N ARG A 129 10.28 -22.69 -2.71
CA ARG A 129 9.10 -22.30 -3.48
C ARG A 129 8.36 -21.06 -2.94
N PRO A 130 9.05 -19.96 -2.53
CA PRO A 130 8.39 -18.77 -2.03
C PRO A 130 7.60 -18.06 -3.14
N ILE A 131 6.50 -17.43 -2.77
CA ILE A 131 5.76 -16.51 -3.64
C ILE A 131 5.48 -15.21 -2.87
N GLY A 132 5.15 -14.15 -3.59
CA GLY A 132 4.83 -12.84 -3.03
C GLY A 132 3.53 -12.30 -3.61
N LEU A 133 2.41 -12.57 -2.93
CA LEU A 133 1.14 -11.93 -3.19
C LEU A 133 1.12 -10.55 -2.54
N GLY A 134 0.91 -9.52 -3.35
CA GLY A 134 0.67 -8.16 -2.89
C GLY A 134 -0.71 -7.67 -3.26
N VAL A 135 -0.93 -6.39 -3.04
CA VAL A 135 -2.19 -5.70 -3.32
C VAL A 135 -1.92 -4.42 -4.08
N GLN A 136 -2.96 -3.84 -4.67
CA GLN A 136 -3.00 -2.48 -5.19
C GLN A 136 -4.42 -1.93 -5.05
N GLY A 137 -4.57 -0.60 -5.05
CA GLY A 137 -5.87 0.06 -4.96
C GLY A 137 -6.56 -0.06 -3.61
N LEU A 138 -5.80 -0.14 -2.50
CA LEU A 138 -6.41 -0.12 -1.16
C LEU A 138 -7.16 1.20 -0.91
N ALA A 139 -6.54 2.33 -1.26
CA ALA A 139 -7.18 3.63 -1.12
C ALA A 139 -8.43 3.74 -2.01
N ASP A 140 -8.41 3.22 -3.25
CA ASP A 140 -9.60 3.16 -4.10
C ASP A 140 -10.73 2.36 -3.46
N ALA A 141 -10.41 1.22 -2.84
CA ALA A 141 -11.40 0.41 -2.13
C ALA A 141 -12.01 1.20 -0.97
N PHE A 142 -11.19 1.88 -0.16
CA PHE A 142 -11.69 2.74 0.92
C PHE A 142 -12.58 3.88 0.41
N LEU A 143 -12.18 4.57 -0.66
CA LEU A 143 -13.00 5.63 -1.26
C LEU A 143 -14.34 5.10 -1.77
N THR A 144 -14.34 3.94 -2.44
CA THR A 144 -15.55 3.30 -2.96
C THR A 144 -16.51 2.90 -1.85
N MET A 145 -15.97 2.42 -0.72
CA MET A 145 -16.72 2.04 0.49
C MET A 145 -17.03 3.24 1.41
N ARG A 146 -16.67 4.47 1.01
CA ARG A 146 -16.84 5.71 1.80
C ARG A 146 -16.16 5.69 3.17
N LEU A 147 -15.00 5.07 3.24
CA LEU A 147 -14.21 4.96 4.47
C LEU A 147 -13.02 5.95 4.43
N PRO A 148 -13.00 7.00 5.27
CA PRO A 148 -11.78 7.77 5.47
C PRO A 148 -10.64 6.86 5.89
N PHE A 149 -9.44 7.08 5.36
CA PHE A 149 -8.29 6.19 5.60
C PHE A 149 -7.99 6.02 7.10
N GLU A 150 -8.21 7.06 7.90
CA GLU A 150 -7.96 7.07 9.35
C GLU A 150 -9.11 6.44 10.18
N SER A 151 -10.22 6.07 9.55
CA SER A 151 -11.40 5.55 10.25
C SER A 151 -11.17 4.15 10.81
N GLU A 152 -11.81 3.85 11.95
CA GLU A 152 -11.77 2.50 12.53
C GLU A 152 -12.34 1.43 11.58
N ALA A 153 -13.30 1.81 10.73
CA ALA A 153 -13.84 0.92 9.71
C ALA A 153 -12.79 0.59 8.63
N ALA A 154 -11.99 1.57 8.17
CA ALA A 154 -10.88 1.33 7.24
C ALA A 154 -9.78 0.45 7.85
N LYS A 155 -9.47 0.64 9.15
CA LYS A 155 -8.54 -0.22 9.89
C LYS A 155 -9.01 -1.68 9.96
N ARG A 156 -10.29 -1.89 10.28
CA ARG A 156 -10.89 -3.25 10.29
C ARG A 156 -10.89 -3.87 8.89
N LEU A 157 -11.33 -3.13 7.88
CA LEU A 157 -11.34 -3.63 6.51
C LEU A 157 -9.92 -3.97 6.02
N ASN A 158 -8.92 -3.17 6.40
CA ASN A 158 -7.52 -3.50 6.16
C ASN A 158 -7.14 -4.87 6.78
N GLU A 159 -7.43 -5.08 8.07
CA GLU A 159 -7.13 -6.36 8.72
C GLU A 159 -7.82 -7.54 8.01
N ASP A 160 -9.13 -7.43 7.76
CA ASP A 160 -9.94 -8.48 7.13
C ASP A 160 -9.51 -8.82 5.70
N ILE A 161 -9.07 -7.83 4.91
CA ILE A 161 -8.57 -8.04 3.54
C ILE A 161 -7.32 -8.92 3.59
N PHE A 162 -6.36 -8.58 4.45
CA PHE A 162 -5.11 -9.32 4.53
C PHE A 162 -5.28 -10.67 5.22
N GLU A 163 -6.18 -10.80 6.19
CA GLU A 163 -6.58 -12.09 6.74
C GLU A 163 -7.12 -13.01 5.63
N THR A 164 -8.03 -12.49 4.80
CA THR A 164 -8.63 -13.24 3.68
C THR A 164 -7.58 -13.69 2.66
N ILE A 165 -6.67 -12.79 2.27
CA ILE A 165 -5.59 -13.11 1.33
C ILE A 165 -4.69 -14.22 1.92
N TYR A 166 -4.28 -14.07 3.18
CA TYR A 166 -3.40 -15.04 3.82
C TYR A 166 -4.07 -16.40 4.00
N PHE A 167 -5.35 -16.43 4.39
CA PHE A 167 -6.11 -17.67 4.53
C PHE A 167 -6.23 -18.41 3.20
N ALA A 168 -6.66 -17.70 2.15
CA ALA A 168 -6.81 -18.26 0.80
C ALA A 168 -5.49 -18.79 0.25
N ALA A 169 -4.39 -18.06 0.47
CA ALA A 169 -3.06 -18.45 0.02
C ALA A 169 -2.54 -19.69 0.78
N CYS A 170 -2.70 -19.72 2.11
CA CYS A 170 -2.33 -20.87 2.93
C CYS A 170 -3.10 -22.13 2.54
N GLU A 171 -4.43 -22.01 2.39
CA GLU A 171 -5.27 -23.13 1.99
C GLU A 171 -4.91 -23.64 0.59
N THR A 172 -4.69 -22.74 -0.37
CA THR A 172 -4.29 -23.14 -1.72
C THR A 172 -2.90 -23.80 -1.74
N SER A 173 -1.96 -23.30 -0.95
CA SER A 173 -0.64 -23.91 -0.78
C SER A 173 -0.75 -25.31 -0.17
N CYS A 174 -1.68 -25.54 0.77
CA CYS A 174 -1.98 -26.86 1.32
C CYS A 174 -2.65 -27.80 0.29
N GLU A 175 -3.58 -27.29 -0.52
CA GLU A 175 -4.19 -28.06 -1.61
C GLU A 175 -3.15 -28.52 -2.64
N LEU A 176 -2.23 -27.63 -3.01
CA LEU A 176 -1.12 -27.96 -3.91
C LEU A 176 -0.15 -28.96 -3.26
N ALA A 177 0.08 -28.87 -1.96
CA ALA A 177 0.90 -29.85 -1.24
C ALA A 177 0.25 -31.25 -1.23
N ALA A 178 -1.08 -31.31 -1.16
CA ALA A 178 -1.81 -32.56 -1.24
C ALA A 178 -1.67 -33.25 -2.61
N GLN A 179 -1.42 -32.47 -3.67
CA GLN A 179 -1.27 -32.96 -5.04
C GLN A 179 0.19 -33.29 -5.36
N ASP A 180 1.10 -32.37 -5.06
CA ASP A 180 2.50 -32.41 -5.52
C ASP A 180 3.52 -32.67 -4.39
N GLY A 181 3.04 -32.86 -3.17
CA GLY A 181 3.85 -32.91 -1.96
C GLY A 181 4.23 -31.51 -1.42
N PRO A 182 4.62 -31.39 -0.14
CA PRO A 182 5.14 -30.15 0.43
C PRO A 182 6.41 -29.65 -0.28
N TYR A 183 6.78 -28.37 -0.10
CA TYR A 183 8.09 -27.91 -0.56
C TYR A 183 9.23 -28.66 0.17
N PRO A 184 10.38 -28.90 -0.47
CA PRO A 184 11.44 -29.74 0.06
C PRO A 184 11.90 -29.42 1.49
N THR A 185 11.94 -28.14 1.87
CA THR A 185 12.38 -27.69 3.20
C THR A 185 11.24 -27.38 4.17
N TYR A 186 10.06 -27.99 3.98
CA TYR A 186 8.90 -27.78 4.85
C TYR A 186 9.12 -28.34 6.26
N ALA A 187 9.73 -29.53 6.38
CA ALA A 187 9.99 -30.13 7.67
C ALA A 187 10.90 -29.23 8.54
N GLY A 188 10.44 -28.94 9.76
CA GLY A 188 11.15 -28.09 10.73
C GLY A 188 10.78 -26.60 10.67
N SER A 189 10.06 -26.16 9.63
CA SER A 189 9.50 -24.80 9.54
C SER A 189 8.43 -24.54 10.63
N PRO A 190 8.15 -23.27 10.99
CA PRO A 190 7.01 -22.90 11.84
C PRO A 190 5.69 -23.51 11.39
N ALA A 191 5.38 -23.45 10.10
CA ALA A 191 4.15 -24.02 9.54
C ALA A 191 4.05 -25.54 9.78
N SER A 192 5.17 -26.28 9.71
CA SER A 192 5.20 -27.71 10.05
C SER A 192 4.96 -28.01 11.53
N LYS A 193 5.08 -26.99 12.39
CA LYS A 193 4.81 -27.04 13.84
C LYS A 193 3.45 -26.40 14.19
N GLY A 194 2.61 -26.13 13.19
CA GLY A 194 1.30 -25.51 13.37
C GLY A 194 1.32 -24.01 13.67
N GLN A 195 2.47 -23.34 13.51
CA GLN A 195 2.61 -21.91 13.68
C GLN A 195 2.46 -21.19 12.32
N LEU A 196 1.43 -20.36 12.20
CA LEU A 196 1.22 -19.46 11.08
C LEU A 196 1.66 -18.04 11.45
N GLN A 197 1.54 -17.11 10.50
CA GLN A 197 2.10 -15.77 10.67
C GLN A 197 1.58 -15.06 11.92
N PHE A 198 0.26 -14.98 12.12
CA PHE A 198 -0.32 -14.27 13.27
C PHE A 198 0.10 -14.89 14.62
N ASP A 199 0.36 -16.20 14.68
CA ASP A 199 0.87 -16.85 15.90
C ASP A 199 2.26 -16.31 16.26
N MET A 200 3.12 -16.06 15.26
CA MET A 200 4.44 -15.47 15.45
C MET A 200 4.39 -13.98 15.83
N TRP A 201 3.23 -13.33 15.68
CA TRP A 201 2.95 -12.01 16.25
C TRP A 201 2.27 -12.08 17.62
N GLY A 202 1.91 -13.26 18.11
CA GLY A 202 1.16 -13.44 19.36
C GLY A 202 -0.29 -12.96 19.26
N LEU A 203 -0.88 -12.99 18.07
CA LEU A 203 -2.22 -12.48 17.79
C LEU A 203 -3.17 -13.62 17.45
N THR A 204 -4.46 -13.39 17.72
CA THR A 204 -5.56 -14.27 17.30
C THR A 204 -6.41 -13.52 16.27
N PRO A 205 -6.71 -14.14 15.10
CA PRO A 205 -7.56 -13.51 14.10
C PRO A 205 -8.94 -13.15 14.67
N LYS A 206 -9.43 -11.95 14.34
CA LYS A 206 -10.63 -11.37 14.98
C LYS A 206 -11.88 -11.37 14.11
N SER A 207 -11.74 -11.52 12.79
CA SER A 207 -12.90 -11.39 11.88
C SER A 207 -13.94 -12.50 12.07
N GLY A 208 -13.52 -13.68 12.54
CA GLY A 208 -14.37 -14.87 12.62
C GLY A 208 -14.79 -15.41 11.25
N ARG A 209 -14.24 -14.89 10.14
CA ARG A 209 -14.65 -15.20 8.77
C ARG A 209 -14.10 -16.52 8.26
N TRP A 210 -12.95 -16.95 8.79
CA TRP A 210 -12.18 -18.07 8.25
C TRP A 210 -11.84 -19.11 9.32
N ASP A 211 -12.01 -20.38 8.96
CA ASP A 211 -11.71 -21.52 9.84
C ASP A 211 -10.21 -21.83 9.89
N TRP A 212 -9.48 -21.04 10.68
CA TRP A 212 -8.04 -21.23 10.90
C TRP A 212 -7.71 -22.54 11.62
N ALA A 213 -8.59 -23.05 12.47
CA ALA A 213 -8.38 -24.30 13.19
C ALA A 213 -8.39 -25.49 12.21
N GLY A 214 -9.44 -25.60 11.39
CA GLY A 214 -9.54 -26.62 10.35
C GLY A 214 -8.44 -26.47 9.29
N LEU A 215 -8.01 -25.24 8.95
CA LEU A 215 -6.88 -25.04 8.06
C LEU A 215 -5.55 -25.54 8.67
N LYS A 216 -5.29 -25.28 9.96
CA LYS A 216 -4.10 -25.79 10.65
C LYS A 216 -4.07 -27.31 10.70
N GLU A 217 -5.22 -27.97 10.89
CA GLU A 217 -5.32 -29.43 10.80
C GLU A 217 -5.00 -29.95 9.40
N LYS A 218 -5.54 -29.32 8.35
CA LYS A 218 -5.21 -29.65 6.95
C LYS A 218 -3.71 -29.50 6.68
N ILE A 219 -3.11 -28.39 7.13
CA ILE A 219 -1.66 -28.12 6.99
C ILE A 219 -0.85 -29.17 7.75
N ALA A 220 -1.23 -29.53 8.97
CA ALA A 220 -0.54 -30.57 9.73
C ALA A 220 -0.57 -31.94 9.02
N ALA A 221 -1.68 -32.27 8.35
CA ALA A 221 -1.84 -33.53 7.64
C ALA A 221 -1.13 -33.56 6.27
N LYS A 222 -1.12 -32.45 5.53
CA LYS A 222 -0.74 -32.41 4.11
C LYS A 222 0.49 -31.56 3.80
N GLY A 223 0.89 -30.70 4.73
CA GLY A 223 1.92 -29.69 4.54
C GLY A 223 1.50 -28.53 3.64
N MET A 224 2.49 -27.77 3.17
CA MET A 224 2.33 -26.61 2.30
C MET A 224 3.28 -26.68 1.11
N ARG A 225 2.87 -26.19 -0.06
CA ARG A 225 3.67 -26.20 -1.30
C ARG A 225 4.62 -25.02 -1.43
N ASN A 226 4.37 -23.95 -0.70
CA ASN A 226 5.14 -22.70 -0.76
C ASN A 226 5.57 -22.29 0.65
N SER A 227 6.84 -21.91 0.83
CA SER A 227 7.37 -21.51 2.15
C SER A 227 6.89 -20.15 2.63
N LEU A 228 6.61 -19.24 1.71
CA LEU A 228 6.16 -17.86 1.96
C LEU A 228 5.14 -17.48 0.88
N LEU A 229 4.21 -16.59 1.19
CA LEU A 229 3.00 -16.38 0.40
C LEU A 229 2.68 -14.92 0.11
N VAL A 230 2.86 -14.02 1.08
CA VAL A 230 2.31 -12.65 1.04
C VAL A 230 3.43 -11.64 1.27
N ALA A 231 3.61 -10.74 0.29
CA ALA A 231 4.65 -9.72 0.28
C ALA A 231 4.18 -8.48 -0.50
N PRO A 232 3.45 -7.53 0.12
CA PRO A 232 2.94 -6.35 -0.57
C PRO A 232 4.06 -5.44 -1.08
N MET A 233 4.23 -5.44 -2.39
CA MET A 233 5.27 -4.71 -3.12
C MET A 233 4.81 -3.32 -3.60
N PRO A 234 5.72 -2.46 -4.07
CA PRO A 234 5.36 -1.28 -4.84
C PRO A 234 4.74 -1.74 -6.16
N THR A 235 3.68 -1.05 -6.59
CA THR A 235 2.92 -1.40 -7.80
C THR A 235 2.86 -0.25 -8.79
N ALA A 236 3.82 0.67 -8.72
CA ALA A 236 3.91 1.88 -9.55
C ALA A 236 3.42 1.71 -11.00
N SER A 237 3.95 0.74 -11.75
CA SER A 237 3.55 0.53 -13.15
C SER A 237 2.23 -0.23 -13.29
N THR A 238 2.01 -1.29 -12.53
CA THR A 238 0.83 -2.16 -12.67
C THR A 238 -0.44 -1.50 -12.14
N ALA A 239 -0.34 -0.69 -11.08
CA ALA A 239 -1.41 0.14 -10.57
C ALA A 239 -1.83 1.20 -11.59
N GLN A 240 -0.87 1.84 -12.27
CA GLN A 240 -1.17 2.77 -13.36
C GLN A 240 -1.88 2.08 -14.54
N ILE A 241 -1.47 0.86 -14.91
CA ILE A 241 -2.13 0.07 -15.97
C ILE A 241 -3.61 -0.19 -15.62
N LEU A 242 -3.89 -0.57 -14.37
CA LEU A 242 -5.27 -0.80 -13.90
C LEU A 242 -6.01 0.48 -13.47
N GLY A 243 -5.32 1.62 -13.48
CA GLY A 243 -5.84 2.91 -13.04
C GLY A 243 -6.06 3.02 -11.53
N ASN A 244 -5.46 2.17 -10.71
CA ASN A 244 -5.56 2.17 -9.25
C ASN A 244 -4.46 3.02 -8.58
N ASN A 245 -4.68 3.36 -7.31
CA ASN A 245 -3.63 3.86 -6.44
C ASN A 245 -2.61 2.76 -6.11
N GLU A 246 -1.38 3.18 -5.83
CA GLU A 246 -0.29 2.25 -5.56
C GLU A 246 -0.49 1.47 -4.26
N SER A 247 -0.32 0.16 -4.35
CA SER A 247 -0.18 -0.77 -3.24
C SER A 247 -1.26 -0.58 -2.17
N PHE A 248 -0.84 -0.50 -0.90
CA PHE A 248 -1.65 -0.17 0.26
C PHE A 248 -1.52 1.31 0.69
N GLU A 249 -0.99 2.18 -0.19
CA GLU A 249 -0.74 3.59 0.15
C GLU A 249 -2.03 4.42 0.14
N PRO A 250 -2.13 5.46 0.98
CA PRO A 250 -3.08 6.54 0.77
C PRO A 250 -2.79 7.29 -0.54
N TYR A 251 -3.76 8.05 -1.05
CA TYR A 251 -3.51 8.95 -2.18
C TYR A 251 -2.48 10.01 -1.80
N THR A 252 -1.40 10.12 -2.57
CA THR A 252 -0.38 11.15 -2.33
C THR A 252 -0.93 12.56 -2.58
N GLN A 253 -1.77 12.71 -3.61
CA GLN A 253 -2.42 13.96 -4.01
C GLN A 253 -3.75 13.63 -4.71
N ASN A 254 -4.75 14.51 -4.63
CA ASN A 254 -5.97 14.37 -5.45
C ASN A 254 -5.82 15.01 -6.84
N LEU A 255 -4.62 15.41 -7.22
CA LEU A 255 -4.29 16.05 -8.48
C LEU A 255 -2.92 15.53 -8.93
N TYR A 256 -2.83 14.97 -10.13
CA TYR A 256 -1.58 14.44 -10.66
C TYR A 256 -1.36 14.90 -12.10
N VAL A 257 -0.11 15.21 -12.42
CA VAL A 257 0.29 15.63 -13.77
C VAL A 257 0.72 14.40 -14.56
N ARG A 258 -0.05 14.06 -15.60
CA ARG A 258 0.28 12.99 -16.53
C ARG A 258 1.00 13.56 -17.74
N ARG A 259 2.25 13.15 -17.93
CA ARG A 259 3.04 13.48 -19.12
C ARG A 259 2.74 12.50 -20.24
N VAL A 260 2.33 13.01 -21.39
CA VAL A 260 2.15 12.24 -22.64
C VAL A 260 2.90 12.92 -23.77
N LEU A 261 3.01 12.25 -24.92
CA LEU A 261 3.71 12.80 -26.10
C LEU A 261 3.16 14.16 -26.56
N SER A 262 1.87 14.43 -26.32
CA SER A 262 1.20 15.68 -26.69
C SER A 262 1.24 16.77 -25.61
N GLY A 263 1.94 16.56 -24.49
CA GLY A 263 2.09 17.55 -23.42
C GLY A 263 1.81 17.01 -22.02
N GLU A 264 1.71 17.93 -21.05
CA GLU A 264 1.38 17.63 -19.67
C GLU A 264 -0.11 17.87 -19.41
N PHE A 265 -0.82 16.89 -18.87
CA PHE A 265 -2.24 16.99 -18.54
C PHE A 265 -2.43 16.85 -17.04
N VAL A 266 -3.13 17.81 -16.44
CA VAL A 266 -3.53 17.74 -15.05
C VAL A 266 -4.75 16.83 -14.95
N GLN A 267 -4.65 15.76 -14.18
CA GLN A 267 -5.72 14.81 -13.94
C GLN A 267 -6.11 14.83 -12.46
N VAL A 268 -7.40 15.00 -12.21
CA VAL A 268 -7.95 14.97 -10.85
C VAL A 268 -8.18 13.51 -10.44
N ASN A 269 -8.12 13.22 -9.14
CA ASN A 269 -8.58 11.95 -8.59
C ASN A 269 -10.00 11.65 -9.09
N ARG A 270 -10.15 10.54 -9.80
CA ARG A 270 -11.41 10.13 -10.46
C ARG A 270 -12.57 10.02 -9.48
N HIS A 271 -12.30 9.56 -8.26
CA HIS A 271 -13.31 9.39 -7.21
C HIS A 271 -13.79 10.75 -6.72
N LEU A 272 -12.85 11.66 -6.40
CA LEU A 272 -13.17 13.02 -5.98
C LEU A 272 -13.96 13.77 -7.06
N LEU A 273 -13.50 13.72 -8.31
CA LEU A 273 -14.17 14.38 -9.42
C LEU A 273 -15.60 13.89 -9.59
N ARG A 274 -15.83 12.56 -9.50
CA ARG A 274 -17.17 11.97 -9.58
C ARG A 274 -18.07 12.51 -8.47
N ASP A 275 -17.60 12.56 -7.23
CA ASP A 275 -18.38 13.07 -6.10
C ASP A 275 -18.72 14.55 -6.24
N LEU A 276 -17.74 15.36 -6.65
CA LEU A 276 -17.95 16.79 -6.85
C LEU A 276 -18.97 17.05 -7.95
N ILE A 277 -18.94 16.27 -9.05
CA ILE A 277 -19.93 16.37 -10.12
C ILE A 277 -21.31 15.92 -9.63
N GLN A 278 -21.41 14.78 -8.94
CA GLN A 278 -22.69 14.24 -8.45
C GLN A 278 -23.37 15.18 -7.45
N ARG A 279 -22.59 15.91 -6.65
CA ARG A 279 -23.10 16.90 -5.70
C ARG A 279 -23.27 18.31 -6.29
N GLY A 280 -23.00 18.51 -7.58
CA GLY A 280 -23.09 19.81 -8.23
C GLY A 280 -22.05 20.84 -7.74
N LEU A 281 -20.96 20.38 -7.14
CA LEU A 281 -19.90 21.22 -6.57
C LEU A 281 -18.76 21.51 -7.57
N TRP A 282 -18.66 20.75 -8.67
CA TRP A 282 -17.58 20.92 -9.64
C TRP A 282 -17.74 22.18 -10.49
N THR A 283 -16.92 23.19 -10.23
CA THR A 283 -16.84 24.45 -10.98
C THR A 283 -15.41 24.76 -11.42
N ASP A 284 -15.25 25.64 -12.41
CA ASP A 284 -13.93 26.12 -12.83
C ASP A 284 -13.15 26.77 -11.68
N ASP A 285 -13.85 27.48 -10.79
CA ASP A 285 -13.25 28.10 -9.61
C ASP A 285 -12.74 27.04 -8.62
N LEU A 286 -13.55 26.03 -8.29
CA LEU A 286 -13.13 24.93 -7.42
C LEU A 286 -11.93 24.18 -8.02
N ARG A 287 -11.91 23.98 -9.34
CA ARG A 287 -10.78 23.37 -10.05
C ARG A 287 -9.51 24.21 -9.88
N MET A 288 -9.58 25.53 -10.06
CA MET A 288 -8.43 26.43 -9.86
C MET A 288 -7.94 26.41 -8.41
N GLN A 289 -8.86 26.42 -7.44
CA GLN A 289 -8.50 26.31 -6.02
C GLN A 289 -7.82 24.97 -5.71
N LEU A 290 -8.32 23.85 -6.25
CA LEU A 290 -7.70 22.53 -6.09
C LEU A 290 -6.26 22.49 -6.64
N ILE A 291 -6.01 23.16 -7.78
CA ILE A 291 -4.65 23.32 -8.35
C ILE A 291 -3.76 24.19 -7.46
N ALA A 292 -4.30 25.30 -6.94
CA ALA A 292 -3.60 26.20 -6.02
C ALA A 292 -3.18 25.47 -4.74
N HIS A 293 -4.03 24.58 -4.23
CA HIS A 293 -3.79 23.77 -3.04
C HIS A 293 -3.13 22.41 -3.32
N ASN A 294 -2.51 22.20 -4.49
CA ASN A 294 -1.76 20.98 -4.81
C ASN A 294 -2.58 19.67 -4.67
N GLY A 295 -3.88 19.73 -4.95
CA GLY A 295 -4.79 18.59 -4.80
C GLY A 295 -5.25 18.34 -3.36
N SER A 296 -4.91 19.19 -2.39
CA SER A 296 -5.55 19.17 -1.07
C SER A 296 -6.96 19.75 -1.14
N VAL A 297 -7.90 19.09 -0.48
CA VAL A 297 -9.29 19.55 -0.36
C VAL A 297 -9.57 20.29 0.96
N GLN A 298 -8.60 20.31 1.89
CA GLN A 298 -8.85 20.74 3.28
C GLN A 298 -9.20 22.22 3.39
N ALA A 299 -8.57 23.06 2.55
CA ALA A 299 -8.79 24.51 2.53
C ALA A 299 -9.99 24.93 1.65
N LEU A 300 -10.56 24.02 0.86
CA LEU A 300 -11.66 24.32 -0.05
C LEU A 300 -12.99 24.43 0.70
N ASP A 301 -13.96 25.19 0.18
CA ASP A 301 -15.32 25.20 0.73
C ASP A 301 -16.08 23.93 0.28
N LEU A 302 -15.80 22.83 0.97
CA LEU A 302 -16.38 21.50 0.72
C LEU A 302 -16.97 20.91 2.01
N PRO A 303 -18.03 20.09 1.88
CA PRO A 303 -18.56 19.29 2.99
C PRO A 303 -17.47 18.52 3.75
N VAL A 304 -17.60 18.46 5.08
CA VAL A 304 -16.61 17.82 5.98
C VAL A 304 -16.39 16.35 5.64
N ASP A 305 -17.43 15.64 5.22
CA ASP A 305 -17.33 14.24 4.82
C ASP A 305 -16.42 14.03 3.61
N LEU A 306 -16.45 14.93 2.61
CA LEU A 306 -15.51 14.89 1.49
C LEU A 306 -14.09 15.25 1.93
N LYS A 307 -13.95 16.24 2.82
CA LYS A 307 -12.62 16.61 3.34
C LYS A 307 -11.95 15.46 4.08
N GLU A 308 -12.71 14.74 4.91
CA GLU A 308 -12.21 13.56 5.63
C GLU A 308 -11.91 12.40 4.68
N LEU A 309 -12.77 12.14 3.70
CA LEU A 309 -12.61 11.03 2.76
C LEU A 309 -11.40 11.22 1.82
N TYR A 310 -11.14 12.46 1.39
CA TYR A 310 -10.10 12.79 0.42
C TYR A 310 -8.85 13.42 1.03
N LYS A 311 -8.58 13.15 2.31
CA LYS A 311 -7.27 13.45 2.91
C LYS A 311 -6.15 12.82 2.10
N THR A 312 -5.13 13.62 1.81
CA THR A 312 -3.91 13.13 1.17
C THR A 312 -2.99 12.48 2.21
N VAL A 313 -2.00 11.72 1.77
CA VAL A 313 -1.00 11.10 2.66
C VAL A 313 -0.26 12.12 3.55
N TRP A 314 -0.16 13.37 3.11
CA TRP A 314 0.47 14.47 3.85
C TRP A 314 -0.40 14.99 5.01
N GLU A 315 -1.70 14.71 4.96
CA GLU A 315 -2.71 15.12 5.94
C GLU A 315 -3.09 13.97 6.88
N ILE A 316 -2.77 12.73 6.49
CA ILE A 316 -2.98 11.52 7.30
C ILE A 316 -1.84 11.38 8.31
N LYS A 317 -2.22 11.08 9.57
CA LYS A 317 -1.24 10.81 10.63
C LYS A 317 -0.46 9.53 10.30
N GLN A 318 0.86 9.66 10.09
CA GLN A 318 1.73 8.51 9.78
C GLN A 318 1.73 7.41 10.85
N ARG A 319 1.40 7.76 12.10
CA ARG A 319 1.17 6.77 13.15
C ARG A 319 0.07 5.77 12.77
N ILE A 320 -1.02 6.25 12.17
CA ILE A 320 -2.12 5.39 11.70
C ILE A 320 -1.66 4.48 10.56
N VAL A 321 -0.82 4.99 9.66
CA VAL A 321 -0.23 4.19 8.57
C VAL A 321 0.63 3.06 9.14
N LEU A 322 1.44 3.33 10.17
CA LEU A 322 2.23 2.33 10.89
C LEU A 322 1.36 1.31 11.64
N ASP A 323 0.31 1.78 12.33
CA ASP A 323 -0.62 0.92 13.07
C ASP A 323 -1.32 -0.05 12.09
N MET A 324 -1.88 0.46 10.99
CA MET A 324 -2.50 -0.37 9.94
C MET A 324 -1.50 -1.33 9.28
N ALA A 325 -0.23 -0.93 9.13
CA ALA A 325 0.83 -1.79 8.63
C ALA A 325 1.13 -2.94 9.60
N ALA A 326 1.07 -2.70 10.92
CA ALA A 326 1.23 -3.74 11.93
C ALA A 326 0.03 -4.70 11.94
N ASP A 327 -1.20 -4.16 11.86
CA ASP A 327 -2.44 -4.95 11.81
C ASP A 327 -2.40 -5.97 10.66
N ARG A 328 -2.12 -5.51 9.43
CA ARG A 328 -1.96 -6.43 8.29
C ARG A 328 -0.70 -7.28 8.35
N GLY A 329 0.33 -6.82 9.05
CA GLY A 329 1.61 -7.52 9.22
C GLY A 329 1.45 -8.91 9.86
N ALA A 330 0.40 -9.09 10.67
CA ALA A 330 0.02 -10.37 11.26
C ALA A 330 -0.38 -11.44 10.21
N TYR A 331 -0.71 -11.03 8.99
CA TYR A 331 -1.12 -11.89 7.88
C TYR A 331 -0.15 -11.81 6.69
N ILE A 332 1.04 -11.22 6.89
CA ILE A 332 2.10 -11.09 5.89
C ILE A 332 3.34 -11.85 6.37
N ASP A 333 3.58 -13.02 5.77
CA ASP A 333 4.69 -13.91 6.15
C ASP A 333 6.06 -13.43 5.65
N GLN A 334 6.09 -12.54 4.65
CA GLN A 334 7.28 -11.78 4.25
C GLN A 334 7.35 -10.41 4.94
N SER A 335 7.28 -9.29 4.22
CA SER A 335 7.17 -7.92 4.74
C SER A 335 6.35 -7.07 3.76
N GLN A 336 6.38 -5.74 3.90
CA GLN A 336 5.66 -4.81 3.04
C GLN A 336 6.50 -3.55 2.77
N SER A 337 6.41 -3.01 1.55
CA SER A 337 7.17 -1.83 1.11
C SER A 337 6.59 -0.52 1.66
N LEU A 338 6.87 -0.22 2.92
CA LEU A 338 6.21 0.85 3.66
C LEU A 338 6.89 2.23 3.48
N ASN A 339 6.37 3.07 2.59
CA ASN A 339 6.79 4.47 2.53
C ASN A 339 6.20 5.28 3.69
N ILE A 340 6.96 6.26 4.16
CA ILE A 340 6.52 7.23 5.18
C ILE A 340 6.59 8.63 4.62
N HIS A 341 5.53 9.40 4.82
CA HIS A 341 5.39 10.75 4.30
C HIS A 341 5.39 11.76 5.44
N MET A 342 6.32 12.72 5.43
CA MET A 342 6.48 13.65 6.53
C MET A 342 6.57 15.10 6.06
N VAL A 343 5.65 15.93 6.54
CA VAL A 343 5.72 17.38 6.41
C VAL A 343 6.61 17.94 7.53
N ASP A 344 7.54 18.83 7.16
CA ASP A 344 8.55 19.41 8.06
C ASP A 344 9.26 18.34 8.89
N ALA A 345 10.00 17.48 8.18
CA ALA A 345 10.73 16.39 8.82
C ALA A 345 11.76 16.93 9.81
N THR A 346 11.75 16.37 11.02
CA THR A 346 12.75 16.66 12.06
C THR A 346 13.28 15.34 12.62
N THR A 347 14.49 15.36 13.16
CA THR A 347 15.08 14.19 13.82
C THR A 347 14.18 13.65 14.93
N ALA A 348 13.51 14.51 15.69
CA ALA A 348 12.58 14.10 16.75
C ALA A 348 11.36 13.35 16.19
N LYS A 349 10.68 13.89 15.17
CA LYS A 349 9.53 13.24 14.52
C LYS A 349 9.94 11.90 13.90
N LEU A 350 11.05 11.89 13.16
CA LEU A 350 11.53 10.69 12.46
C LEU A 350 12.00 9.62 13.46
N SER A 351 12.67 10.03 14.54
CA SER A 351 13.04 9.12 15.62
C SER A 351 11.80 8.49 16.27
N SER A 352 10.80 9.30 16.65
CA SER A 352 9.56 8.78 17.23
C SER A 352 8.83 7.80 16.29
N MET A 353 8.81 8.10 15.00
CA MET A 353 8.20 7.25 13.97
C MET A 353 8.89 5.88 13.90
N HIS A 354 10.23 5.86 13.80
CA HIS A 354 10.99 4.61 13.76
C HIS A 354 10.84 3.77 15.02
N PHE A 355 10.90 4.39 16.20
CA PHE A 355 10.73 3.65 17.46
C PHE A 355 9.31 3.10 17.58
N HIS A 356 8.29 3.83 17.13
CA HIS A 356 6.91 3.33 17.09
C HIS A 356 6.79 2.12 16.16
N GLY A 357 7.27 2.21 14.93
CA GLY A 357 7.26 1.08 13.97
C GLY A 357 8.02 -0.15 14.48
N TRP A 358 9.16 0.06 15.15
CA TRP A 358 9.92 -1.01 15.80
C TRP A 358 9.16 -1.65 16.96
N GLN A 359 8.54 -0.84 17.84
CA GLN A 359 7.78 -1.32 18.99
C GLN A 359 6.50 -2.07 18.60
N LEU A 360 5.86 -1.67 17.51
CA LEU A 360 4.78 -2.42 16.87
C LEU A 360 5.25 -3.79 16.33
N GLY A 361 6.56 -3.97 16.18
CA GLY A 361 7.16 -5.20 15.69
C GLY A 361 7.17 -5.29 14.17
N LEU A 362 7.12 -4.19 13.42
CA LEU A 362 7.25 -4.25 11.97
C LEU A 362 8.54 -4.97 11.54
N LYS A 363 8.54 -5.56 10.34
CA LYS A 363 9.75 -6.15 9.73
C LYS A 363 10.49 -5.08 8.92
N THR A 364 9.74 -4.32 8.12
CA THR A 364 10.19 -3.10 7.43
C THR A 364 9.52 -1.90 8.10
N GLY A 365 10.33 -1.03 8.70
CA GLY A 365 9.84 0.21 9.32
C GLY A 365 9.81 1.40 8.35
N LEU A 366 10.68 1.38 7.33
CA LEU A 366 10.75 2.42 6.31
C LEU A 366 11.30 1.84 5.00
N TYR A 367 10.56 1.99 3.91
CA TYR A 367 11.07 1.91 2.55
C TYR A 367 11.68 3.27 2.18
N TYR A 368 10.93 4.21 1.58
CA TYR A 368 11.38 5.59 1.43
C TYR A 368 10.76 6.54 2.46
N LEU A 369 11.58 7.47 2.94
CA LEU A 369 11.07 8.70 3.54
C LEU A 369 10.79 9.70 2.41
N ARG A 370 9.53 10.14 2.32
CA ARG A 370 9.09 11.21 1.42
C ARG A 370 8.87 12.46 2.27
N THR A 371 9.60 13.53 1.98
CA THR A 371 9.48 14.79 2.71
C THR A 371 8.82 15.87 1.86
N LYS A 372 8.10 16.77 2.52
CA LYS A 372 7.59 18.00 1.93
C LYS A 372 7.84 19.16 2.92
N ALA A 373 8.28 20.31 2.41
CA ALA A 373 8.31 21.54 3.21
C ALA A 373 6.88 22.06 3.43
N ALA A 374 6.57 22.64 4.60
CA ALA A 374 5.25 23.20 4.87
C ALA A 374 4.87 24.36 3.94
N THR A 375 5.84 25.12 3.45
CA THR A 375 5.61 26.20 2.48
C THR A 375 5.97 25.73 1.08
N ASP A 376 4.96 25.71 0.20
CA ASP A 376 5.17 25.52 -1.23
C ASP A 376 5.82 26.80 -1.81
N ALA A 377 6.80 26.63 -2.69
CA ALA A 377 7.32 27.77 -3.47
C ALA A 377 6.16 28.39 -4.27
N ILE A 378 6.07 29.73 -4.26
CA ILE A 378 5.03 30.48 -4.98
C ILE A 378 5.02 30.04 -6.45
N LYS A 379 3.89 29.50 -6.91
CA LYS A 379 3.72 29.03 -8.29
C LYS A 379 3.45 30.21 -9.21
N PHE A 380 4.21 30.31 -10.30
CA PHE A 380 4.12 31.40 -11.29
C PHE A 380 3.04 31.23 -12.37
N THR A 381 2.09 30.30 -12.22
CA THR A 381 1.23 29.86 -13.35
C THR A 381 -0.25 30.22 -13.25
N VAL A 382 -0.67 31.04 -12.28
CA VAL A 382 -2.06 31.52 -12.21
C VAL A 382 -2.04 33.00 -11.89
N ASP A 383 -2.85 33.76 -12.61
CA ASP A 383 -3.09 35.20 -12.45
C ASP A 383 -3.17 35.55 -10.94
N VAL A 384 -2.08 36.13 -10.44
CA VAL A 384 -1.80 36.26 -8.99
C VAL A 384 -2.88 37.08 -8.29
N ASP A 385 -3.55 37.94 -9.05
CA ASP A 385 -4.62 38.81 -8.57
C ASP A 385 -5.92 38.05 -8.28
N ARG A 386 -6.23 36.97 -9.02
CA ARG A 386 -7.42 36.13 -8.76
C ARG A 386 -7.27 35.24 -7.54
N VAL A 387 -6.08 34.70 -7.30
CA VAL A 387 -5.79 33.87 -6.12
C VAL A 387 -5.77 34.73 -4.84
N ARG A 388 -5.32 35.99 -4.93
CA ARG A 388 -5.37 36.94 -3.82
C ARG A 388 -6.80 37.34 -3.45
N GLN A 389 -7.68 37.50 -4.43
CA GLN A 389 -9.09 37.81 -4.18
C GLN A 389 -9.80 36.68 -3.41
N ALA A 390 -9.54 35.42 -3.74
CA ALA A 390 -10.09 34.26 -3.04
C ALA A 390 -9.65 34.14 -1.57
N ASN A 391 -8.43 34.60 -1.24
CA ASN A 391 -7.94 34.61 0.15
C ASN A 391 -8.46 35.80 0.99
N SER A 392 -9.08 36.80 0.35
CA SER A 392 -9.51 38.05 1.00
C SER A 392 -11.01 38.11 1.33
N SER A 393 -11.81 37.16 0.85
CA SER A 393 -13.28 37.17 0.97
C SER A 393 -13.85 36.60 2.28
N SER A 394 -13.04 36.41 3.32
CA SER A 394 -13.51 35.93 4.64
C SER A 394 -13.92 37.03 5.63
N GLN A 395 -13.96 38.31 5.25
CA GLN A 395 -14.57 39.38 6.07
C GLN A 395 -15.20 40.51 5.22
N ALA A 396 -16.53 40.52 5.12
CA ALA A 396 -17.45 41.69 5.21
C ALA A 396 -18.75 41.54 4.39
N ALA A 397 -19.83 42.12 4.92
CA ALA A 397 -21.24 42.05 4.53
C ALA A 397 -21.62 43.00 3.34
N PRO A 398 -22.85 42.95 2.79
CA PRO A 398 -23.14 43.14 1.36
C PRO A 398 -23.62 44.55 0.96
N GLN A 399 -23.58 44.85 -0.36
CA GLN A 399 -24.52 45.63 -1.23
C GLN A 399 -23.75 46.25 -2.44
N PRO A 400 -24.43 46.74 -3.51
CA PRO A 400 -25.41 46.11 -4.39
C PRO A 400 -24.95 46.07 -5.88
N VAL A 401 -25.73 45.37 -6.70
CA VAL A 401 -25.45 44.93 -8.08
C VAL A 401 -25.69 46.03 -9.12
N SER A 402 -24.87 46.11 -10.17
CA SER A 402 -25.26 46.58 -11.51
C SER A 402 -24.38 45.93 -12.60
N PRO A 403 -24.91 45.65 -13.80
CA PRO A 403 -24.30 44.70 -14.73
C PRO A 403 -23.53 45.38 -15.86
N THR A 404 -22.34 44.89 -16.17
CA THR A 404 -21.75 45.06 -17.51
C THR A 404 -21.02 43.79 -17.91
N GLY A 405 -21.34 43.34 -19.12
CA GLY A 405 -20.92 42.05 -19.66
C GLY A 405 -19.42 41.91 -19.77
N SER A 406 -18.95 40.68 -19.55
CA SER A 406 -17.63 40.27 -19.98
C SER A 406 -17.70 38.89 -20.61
N GLN A 407 -16.94 38.77 -21.69
CA GLN A 407 -16.84 37.63 -22.58
C GLN A 407 -16.30 36.40 -21.83
N SER A 408 -16.81 35.23 -22.19
CA SER A 408 -16.42 33.91 -21.67
C SER A 408 -14.95 33.58 -22.02
N PRO A 409 -14.11 33.18 -21.05
CA PRO A 409 -12.80 32.56 -21.31
C PRO A 409 -12.92 31.01 -21.37
N PRO A 410 -11.87 30.30 -21.82
CA PRO A 410 -12.04 29.10 -22.64
C PRO A 410 -12.54 27.89 -21.85
N GLY A 411 -13.53 27.22 -22.44
CA GLY A 411 -14.13 26.00 -21.91
C GLY A 411 -13.14 24.83 -21.81
N ALA A 412 -13.55 23.84 -21.01
CA ALA A 412 -12.86 22.58 -20.76
C ALA A 412 -12.20 21.98 -22.01
N SER A 413 -11.02 21.37 -21.84
CA SER A 413 -10.33 20.71 -22.96
C SER A 413 -11.22 19.61 -23.55
N ALA A 414 -11.13 19.35 -24.86
CA ALA A 414 -11.94 18.32 -25.52
C ALA A 414 -11.76 16.92 -24.89
N ALA A 415 -10.62 16.64 -24.25
CA ALA A 415 -10.38 15.42 -23.49
C ALA A 415 -11.12 15.39 -22.14
N GLU A 416 -11.22 16.53 -21.47
CA GLU A 416 -11.94 16.71 -20.21
C GLU A 416 -13.46 16.67 -20.43
N GLN A 417 -13.97 17.29 -21.49
CA GLN A 417 -15.37 17.18 -21.90
C GLN A 417 -15.75 15.73 -22.22
N ARG A 418 -14.90 15.02 -22.96
CA ARG A 418 -15.08 13.58 -23.23
C ARG A 418 -15.06 12.74 -21.96
N ALA A 419 -14.19 13.04 -20.99
CA ALA A 419 -14.16 12.33 -19.71
C ALA A 419 -15.41 12.60 -18.87
N ILE A 420 -15.90 13.84 -18.84
CA ILE A 420 -17.16 14.24 -18.18
C ILE A 420 -18.35 13.54 -18.85
N GLU A 421 -18.40 13.50 -20.17
CA GLU A 421 -19.44 12.80 -20.95
C GLU A 421 -19.40 11.28 -20.74
N GLN A 422 -18.20 10.68 -20.75
CA GLN A 422 -18.03 9.24 -20.46
C GLN A 422 -18.45 8.88 -19.03
N LEU A 423 -18.13 9.72 -18.04
CA LEU A 423 -18.54 9.51 -16.65
C LEU A 423 -20.05 9.67 -16.46
N ARG A 424 -20.69 10.59 -17.20
CA ARG A 424 -22.16 10.73 -17.24
C ARG A 424 -22.85 9.55 -17.96
N ALA A 425 -22.18 8.94 -18.93
CA ALA A 425 -22.70 7.79 -19.68
C ALA A 425 -22.50 6.44 -18.97
N GLN A 426 -21.61 6.35 -17.98
CA GLN A 426 -21.30 5.12 -17.24
C GLN A 426 -22.16 4.92 -15.98
N GLU A 427 -23.49 5.03 -16.11
CA GLU A 427 -24.37 4.24 -15.24
C GLU A 427 -24.19 2.76 -15.62
N PRO A 428 -23.78 1.87 -14.70
CA PRO A 428 -23.53 0.49 -15.07
C PRO A 428 -24.84 -0.26 -15.30
N LYS A 429 -25.23 -0.42 -16.57
CA LYS A 429 -26.00 -1.60 -16.98
C LYS A 429 -25.03 -2.78 -16.99
N PHE A 430 -24.97 -3.51 -15.88
CA PHE A 430 -24.29 -4.81 -15.83
C PHE A 430 -25.02 -5.81 -16.73
N THR A 431 -24.65 -5.88 -18.01
CA THR A 431 -24.93 -7.07 -18.83
C THR A 431 -23.93 -8.15 -18.48
N CYS A 432 -24.43 -9.23 -17.87
CA CYS A 432 -23.69 -10.46 -17.59
C CYS A 432 -23.07 -11.02 -18.88
N VAL A 433 -21.74 -11.10 -18.95
CA VAL A 433 -20.99 -11.59 -20.12
C VAL A 433 -20.96 -13.13 -20.19
N ASN A 434 -21.67 -13.84 -19.30
CA ASN A 434 -21.75 -15.32 -19.30
C ASN A 434 -23.18 -15.88 -19.33
N CYS A 435 -24.21 -15.09 -19.62
CA CYS A 435 -25.54 -15.60 -19.94
C CYS A 435 -25.78 -15.57 -21.46
N SER A 436 -25.07 -16.42 -22.19
CA SER A 436 -25.42 -16.83 -23.56
C SER A 436 -24.72 -18.15 -23.91
N ALA A 437 -25.30 -19.24 -23.42
CA ALA A 437 -25.39 -20.55 -24.06
C ALA A 437 -26.53 -21.31 -23.40
#